data_AF-A0A2R7Y6V0-F1
#
_entry.id   AF-A0A2R7Y6V0-F1
#
_cell.length_a   1.000
_cell.length_b   1.000
_cell.length_c   1.000
_cell.angle_alpha   90.00
_cell.angle_beta   90.00
_cell.angle_gamma   90.00
#
_symmetry.space_group_name_H-M   'P 1'
#
loop_
_entity.id
_entity.type
_entity.pdbx_description
1 polymer ?
#
loop_
_entity_poly.entity_id
_entity_poly.type
_entity_poly.pdbx_seq_one_letter_code
_entity_poly.pdbx_strand_id
1 'polypeptide(L)'
;MSSSEKVLEEFKRALIEVEVEEAARGFLAHLTAYVTVNAFLVFINLYTYPEYLWFVWPLFGWGIGLAFHFISTRKRFLTAACEKKIAVAEGKMRARKSAEER
;
A
#
# COMPACT_ATOMS: atom_id res chain seq x y z
N MET A 1 -5.82 0.14 33.50
CA MET A 1 -6.27 0.24 32.10
C MET A 1 -7.79 0.28 32.10
N SER A 2 -8.37 1.43 31.77
CA SER A 2 -9.81 1.69 31.73
C SER A 2 -10.48 0.86 30.63
N SER A 3 -11.77 0.51 30.81
CA SER A 3 -12.57 -0.16 29.79
C SER A 3 -12.53 0.59 28.46
N SER A 4 -12.46 1.92 28.48
CA SER A 4 -12.39 2.76 27.28
C SER A 4 -11.04 2.66 26.55
N GLU A 5 -9.93 2.42 27.27
CA GLU A 5 -8.59 2.27 26.68
C GLU A 5 -8.48 0.94 25.93
N LYS A 6 -9.07 -0.14 26.47
CA LYS A 6 -9.11 -1.44 25.80
C LYS A 6 -9.86 -1.36 24.47
N VAL A 7 -11.02 -0.71 24.46
CA VAL A 7 -11.83 -0.52 23.24
C VAL A 7 -11.06 0.28 22.18
N LEU A 8 -10.32 1.32 22.58
CA LEU A 8 -9.51 2.11 21.64
C LEU A 8 -8.39 1.28 21.01
N GLU A 9 -7.70 0.47 21.80
CA GLU A 9 -6.62 -0.39 21.31
C GLU A 9 -7.14 -1.47 20.37
N GLU A 10 -8.29 -2.09 20.67
CA GLU A 10 -8.95 -3.01 19.76
C GLU A 10 -9.36 -2.34 18.45
N PHE A 11 -9.94 -1.13 18.52
CA PHE A 11 -10.32 -0.36 17.34
C PHE A 11 -9.10 0.01 16.46
N LYS A 12 -8.00 0.48 17.06
CA LYS A 12 -6.75 0.79 16.34
C LYS A 12 -6.19 -0.44 15.64
N ARG A 13 -6.20 -1.60 16.31
CA ARG A 13 -5.76 -2.89 15.72
C ARG A 13 -6.61 -3.27 14.53
N ALA A 14 -7.93 -3.21 14.67
CA ALA A 14 -8.86 -3.51 13.58
C ALA A 14 -8.64 -2.60 12.36
N LEU A 15 -8.44 -1.29 12.57
CA LEU A 15 -8.14 -0.35 11.48
C LEU A 15 -6.83 -0.70 10.75
N ILE A 16 -5.78 -1.06 11.49
CA ILE A 16 -4.48 -1.44 10.90
C ILE A 16 -4.62 -2.73 10.08
N GLU A 17 -5.39 -3.69 10.57
CA GLU A 17 -5.62 -4.96 9.86
C GLU A 17 -6.36 -4.74 8.54
N VAL A 18 -7.43 -3.95 8.54
CA VAL A 18 -8.18 -3.59 7.33
C VAL A 18 -7.30 -2.88 6.31
N GLU A 19 -6.51 -1.88 6.73
CA GLU A 19 -5.60 -1.15 5.84
C GLU A 19 -4.55 -2.09 5.21
N VAL A 20 -4.01 -3.03 6.00
CA VAL A 20 -3.02 -4.01 5.51
C VAL A 20 -3.65 -4.93 4.46
N GLU A 21 -4.87 -5.40 4.68
CA GLU A 21 -5.58 -6.20 3.69
C GLU A 21 -5.86 -5.44 2.41
N GLU A 22 -6.33 -4.19 2.50
CA GLU A 22 -6.60 -3.36 1.33
C GLU A 22 -5.34 -3.09 0.51
N ALA A 23 -4.23 -2.75 1.17
CA ALA A 23 -2.95 -2.56 0.51
C ALA A 23 -2.45 -3.85 -0.16
N ALA A 24 -2.65 -5.01 0.48
CA ALA A 24 -2.30 -6.31 -0.08
C ALA A 24 -3.15 -6.65 -1.32
N ARG A 25 -4.47 -6.41 -1.27
CA ARG A 25 -5.38 -6.59 -2.40
C ARG A 25 -5.02 -5.67 -3.57
N GLY A 26 -4.73 -4.40 -3.29
CA GLY A 26 -4.29 -3.44 -4.31
C GLY A 26 -2.97 -3.84 -4.96
N PHE A 27 -2.00 -4.30 -4.16
CA PHE A 27 -0.74 -4.83 -4.69
C PHE A 27 -0.94 -6.06 -5.56
N LEU A 28 -1.79 -7.00 -5.13
CA LEU A 28 -2.09 -8.19 -5.91
C LEU A 28 -2.73 -7.84 -7.26
N ALA A 29 -3.69 -6.90 -7.29
CA ALA A 29 -4.30 -6.44 -8.53
C ALA A 29 -3.26 -5.83 -9.50
N HIS A 30 -2.35 -5.00 -8.99
CA HIS A 30 -1.27 -4.42 -9.79
C HIS A 30 -0.28 -5.50 -10.29
N LEU A 31 0.07 -6.46 -9.44
CA LEU A 31 0.92 -7.61 -9.81
C LEU A 31 0.28 -8.47 -10.90
N THR A 32 -1.02 -8.78 -10.77
CA THR A 32 -1.76 -9.55 -11.77
C THR A 32 -1.81 -8.82 -13.11
N ALA A 33 -2.10 -7.51 -13.10
CA ALA A 33 -2.06 -6.69 -14.30
C ALA A 33 -0.65 -6.68 -14.92
N TYR A 34 0.39 -6.49 -14.11
CA TYR A 34 1.78 -6.50 -14.55
C TYR A 34 2.16 -7.82 -15.22
N VAL A 35 1.87 -8.96 -14.61
CA VAL A 35 2.19 -10.28 -15.17
C VAL A 35 1.41 -10.54 -16.46
N THR A 36 0.11 -10.24 -16.47
CA THR A 36 -0.77 -10.51 -17.62
C THR A 36 -0.38 -9.68 -18.83
N VAL A 37 -0.17 -8.36 -18.64
CA VAL A 37 0.22 -7.44 -19.71
C VAL A 37 1.62 -7.80 -20.22
N ASN A 38 2.60 -8.02 -19.34
CA ASN A 38 3.96 -8.35 -19.79
C ASN A 38 4.02 -9.70 -20.50
N ALA A 39 3.28 -10.72 -20.05
CA ALA A 39 3.18 -12.00 -20.75
C ALA A 39 2.61 -11.81 -22.18
N PHE A 40 1.59 -10.97 -22.33
CA PHE A 40 1.03 -10.64 -23.63
C PHE A 40 2.01 -9.86 -24.52
N LEU A 41 2.74 -8.89 -23.97
CA LEU A 41 3.75 -8.14 -24.72
C LEU A 41 4.93 -9.01 -25.15
N VAL A 42 5.38 -9.93 -24.29
CA VAL A 42 6.39 -10.95 -24.63
C VAL A 42 5.91 -11.78 -25.81
N PHE A 43 4.67 -12.27 -25.76
CA PHE A 43 4.09 -13.05 -26.85
C PHE A 43 4.06 -12.26 -28.16
N ILE A 44 3.56 -11.01 -28.15
CA ILE A 44 3.53 -10.15 -29.33
C ILE A 44 4.94 -9.94 -29.88
N ASN A 45 5.91 -9.63 -29.02
CA ASN A 45 7.25 -9.32 -29.46
C ASN A 45 7.91 -10.52 -30.14
N LEU A 46 7.83 -11.70 -29.53
CA LEU A 46 8.40 -12.93 -30.09
C LEU A 46 7.70 -13.34 -31.39
N TYR A 47 6.39 -13.07 -31.52
CA TYR A 47 5.63 -13.38 -32.73
C TYR A 47 5.88 -12.40 -33.88
N THR A 48 6.04 -11.11 -33.58
CA THR A 48 6.11 -10.05 -34.61
C THR A 48 7.54 -9.71 -35.01
N TYR A 49 8.45 -9.63 -34.05
CA TYR A 49 9.80 -9.14 -34.29
C TYR A 49 10.79 -9.78 -33.29
N PRO A 50 11.10 -11.09 -33.44
CA PRO A 50 11.93 -11.82 -32.48
C PRO A 50 13.38 -11.34 -32.43
N GLU A 51 13.86 -10.64 -33.46
CA GLU A 51 15.24 -10.12 -33.51
C GLU A 51 15.48 -8.92 -32.59
N TYR A 52 14.42 -8.22 -32.15
CA TYR A 52 14.52 -7.09 -31.25
C TYR A 52 13.54 -7.22 -30.08
N LEU A 53 14.08 -7.45 -28.88
CA LEU A 53 13.29 -7.69 -27.67
C LEU A 53 12.82 -6.38 -27.00
N TRP A 54 11.90 -5.66 -27.66
CA TRP A 54 11.35 -4.42 -27.14
C TRP A 54 10.51 -4.59 -25.86
N PHE A 55 9.97 -5.79 -25.57
CA PHE A 55 9.15 -6.05 -24.37
C PHE A 55 9.93 -5.76 -23.06
N VAL A 56 11.26 -5.78 -23.12
CA VAL A 56 12.15 -5.51 -21.99
C VAL A 56 11.96 -4.10 -21.43
N TRP A 57 11.62 -3.11 -22.28
CA TRP A 57 11.43 -1.73 -21.82
C TRP A 57 10.17 -1.55 -20.95
N PRO A 58 8.97 -2.01 -21.37
CA PRO A 58 7.80 -2.06 -20.48
C PRO A 58 8.06 -2.87 -19.20
N LEU A 59 8.74 -4.02 -19.32
CA LEU A 59 9.04 -4.90 -18.19
C LEU A 59 9.85 -4.16 -17.11
N PHE A 60 10.97 -3.55 -17.48
CA PHE A 60 11.78 -2.81 -16.51
C PHE A 60 11.09 -1.52 -16.04
N GLY A 61 10.47 -0.77 -16.94
CA GLY A 61 9.81 0.49 -16.59
C GLY A 61 8.68 0.29 -15.57
N TRP A 62 7.79 -0.66 -15.82
CA TRP A 62 6.69 -0.96 -14.89
C TRP A 62 7.16 -1.77 -13.69
N GLY A 63 8.18 -2.62 -13.86
CA GLY A 63 8.73 -3.46 -12.80
C GLY A 63 9.29 -2.64 -11.64
N ILE A 64 9.90 -1.49 -11.93
CA ILE A 64 10.35 -0.54 -10.91
C ILE A 64 9.16 0.01 -10.11
N GLY A 65 8.08 0.42 -10.77
CA GLY A 65 6.86 0.89 -10.11
C GLY A 65 6.22 -0.18 -9.22
N LEU A 66 6.20 -1.43 -9.68
CA LEU A 66 5.72 -2.58 -8.91
C LEU A 66 6.60 -2.82 -7.67
N ALA A 67 7.92 -2.69 -7.78
CA ALA A 67 8.85 -2.84 -6.66
C ALA A 67 8.61 -1.78 -5.57
N PHE A 68 8.39 -0.52 -5.96
CA PHE A 68 8.03 0.53 -5.01
C PHE A 68 6.70 0.27 -4.32
N HIS A 69 5.69 -0.20 -5.08
CA HIS A 69 4.39 -0.55 -4.51
C HIS A 69 4.48 -1.71 -3.52
N PHE A 70 5.31 -2.72 -3.81
CA PHE A 70 5.58 -3.81 -2.87
C PHE A 70 6.16 -3.31 -1.55
N ILE A 71 7.14 -2.40 -1.62
CA ILE A 71 7.77 -1.82 -0.42
C ILE A 71 6.74 -1.05 0.42
N SER A 72 5.84 -0.29 -0.22
CA SER A 72 4.79 0.44 0.49
C SER A 72 3.74 -0.47 1.13
N THR A 73 3.44 -1.61 0.51
CA THR A 73 2.45 -2.59 1.00
C THR A 73 2.97 -3.45 2.15
N ARG A 74 4.27 -3.41 2.46
CA ARG A 74 4.82 -4.17 3.59
C ARG A 74 4.15 -3.77 4.90
N LYS A 75 3.69 -4.76 5.66
CA LYS A 75 3.06 -4.60 6.99
C LYS A 75 3.80 -3.61 7.90
N ARG A 76 5.13 -3.68 7.97
CA ARG A 76 5.96 -2.75 8.77
C ARG A 76 5.80 -1.28 8.36
N PHE A 77 5.75 -1.00 7.06
CA PHE A 77 5.56 0.38 6.56
C PHE A 77 4.14 0.87 6.83
N LEU A 78 3.13 0.02 6.61
CA LEU A 78 1.73 0.35 6.85
C LEU A 78 1.42 0.59 8.33
N THR A 79 1.91 -0.28 9.22
CA THR A 79 1.74 -0.10 10.67
C THR A 79 2.38 1.20 11.15
N ALA A 80 3.63 1.48 10.74
CA ALA A 80 4.31 2.72 11.11
C ALA A 80 3.60 3.98 10.56
N ALA A 81 3.07 3.91 9.33
CA ALA A 81 2.30 4.99 8.74
C ALA A 81 0.96 5.22 9.49
N CYS A 82 0.28 4.14 9.88
CA CYS A 82 -0.98 4.22 10.62
C CYS A 82 -0.77 4.75 12.04
N GLU A 83 0.25 4.27 12.75
CA GLU A 83 0.64 4.80 14.06
C GLU A 83 0.93 6.30 14.00
N LYS A 84 1.66 6.76 12.98
CA LYS A 84 1.93 8.18 12.76
C LYS A 84 0.64 8.97 12.54
N LYS A 85 -0.30 8.46 11.74
CA LYS A 85 -1.61 9.12 11.50
C LYS A 85 -2.43 9.21 12.80
N ILE A 86 -2.45 8.14 13.60
CA ILE A 86 -3.14 8.09 14.89
C ILE A 86 -2.54 9.12 15.86
N ALA A 87 -1.21 9.17 15.99
CA ALA A 87 -0.54 10.14 16.87
C ALA A 87 -0.84 11.60 16.48
N VAL A 88 -0.87 11.90 15.18
CA VAL A 88 -1.23 13.23 14.68
C VAL A 88 -2.70 13.56 14.96
N ALA A 89 -3.61 12.59 14.79
CA ALA A 89 -5.03 12.79 15.07
C ALA A 89 -5.27 13.04 16.56
N GLU A 90 -4.65 12.25 17.45
CA GLU A 90 -4.71 12.46 18.89
C GLU A 90 -4.18 13.84 19.30
N GLY A 91 -3.06 14.28 18.70
CA GLY A 91 -2.50 15.61 18.93
C GLY A 91 -3.45 16.74 18.52
N LYS A 92 -4.11 16.62 17.35
CA LYS A 92 -5.10 17.59 16.88
C LYS A 92 -6.34 17.65 17.79
N MET A 93 -6.83 16.51 18.25
CA MET A 93 -7.99 16.45 19.15
C MET A 93 -7.71 17.10 20.51
N ARG A 94 -6.51 16.86 21.07
CA ARG A 94 -6.08 17.51 22.31
C ARG A 94 -5.97 19.04 22.14
N ALA A 95 -5.38 19.50 21.04
CA ALA A 95 -5.25 20.93 20.76
C ALA A 95 -6.62 21.63 20.60
N ARG A 96 -7.58 20.97 19.94
CA ARG A 96 -8.94 21.48 19.77
C ARG A 96 -9.68 21.60 21.10
N LYS A 97 -9.58 20.58 21.95
CA LYS A 97 -10.21 20.58 23.28
C LYS A 97 -9.68 21.71 24.16
N SER A 98 -8.35 21.94 24.14
CA SER A 98 -7.71 23.06 24.86
C SER A 98 -8.01 24.45 24.29
N ALA A 99 -8.59 24.56 23.09
CA ALA A 99 -9.05 25.81 22.51
C ALA A 99 -10.53 26.08 22.81
N GLU A 100 -11.35 25.03 22.91
CA GLU A 100 -12.77 25.11 23.30
C GLU A 100 -12.97 25.35 24.81
N GLU A 101 -12.00 24.95 25.65
CA GLU A 101 -12.01 25.17 27.12
C GLU A 101 -11.47 26.55 27.55
N ARG A 102 -11.07 27.43 26.62
CA ARG A 102 -10.61 28.81 26.89
C ARG A 102 -11.68 29.84 26.55
#